data_AF-A0A817U3B9-F1
#
_entry.id   AF-A0A817U3B9-F1
#
_cell.length_a   1.000
_cell.length_b   1.000
_cell.length_c   1.000
_cell.angle_alpha   90.00
_cell.angle_beta   90.00
_cell.angle_gamma   90.00
#
_symmetry.space_group_name_H-M   'P 1'
#
loop_
_entity.id
_entity.type
_entity.pdbx_description
1 polymer ?
#
loop_
_entity_poly.entity_id
_entity_poly.type
_entity_poly.pdbx_seq_one_letter_code
_entity_poly.pdbx_strand_id
1 'polypeptide(L)'
;MIKHIKSCQTTNEDIPNTSLNVKEYFRPKTSQPIARMLKEKITNVAVEFVALDNRAFELVSGDGFIYLAQTILNVGQDLSKTSDVDILDLIPNPRTVSVSFCGIALFHLNDELKLHVFILGCFPYDRHNQTASQIRQFVDMCDNENKMKSAFKDSCTRIECSIHYINKQLEHCFTTDVIDKVPVKCEIVQEMFAHVRNIVSHTRRAHKQTKLSRKLQSCCDTRFNGAFLTMDVFLLVFDELPAVLERAFMNDYESIDKDLLSCICLFLKPFEEVIEQFSSDTKPTIYKVLPFKQYLSNHCKIHADDHDGTQQVKTFLEKRIQDVWILHDVHYITTFLHPAFKSFDKCPDSRAKAIDLTKNELLKRQPSSSIICSTNNKSPVRVAELDPQTSLPKTLLSQSFDTPKDNFKLSTTPYEELEEYMALNVRLSENDDIFLFWLNHRTKFPTLFNIVQDFYAIPASNTTVERLFSSSKNTITDKGTRLGTEKINKLLFLQKKSELIETNC
;
A
#
# COMPACT_ATOMS: atom_id res chain seq x y z
N MET A 1 23.03 64.99 2.43
CA MET A 1 22.05 65.42 1.41
C MET A 1 22.63 66.23 0.23
N ILE A 2 23.90 66.69 0.25
CA ILE A 2 24.50 67.48 -0.85
C ILE A 2 25.51 66.68 -1.71
N LYS A 3 25.80 65.41 -1.39
CA LYS A 3 26.73 64.56 -2.17
C LYS A 3 26.10 63.63 -3.22
N HIS A 4 24.78 63.44 -3.24
CA HIS A 4 24.15 62.58 -4.26
C HIS A 4 23.66 63.34 -5.50
N ILE A 5 23.52 64.67 -5.42
CA ILE A 5 23.07 65.53 -6.53
C ILE A 5 24.13 65.70 -7.64
N LYS A 6 25.38 65.27 -7.42
CA LYS A 6 26.49 65.46 -8.37
C LYS A 6 26.93 64.22 -9.17
N SER A 7 26.29 63.07 -9.04
CA SER A 7 26.59 61.93 -9.94
C SER A 7 25.49 61.64 -10.97
N CYS A 8 24.48 62.51 -11.08
CA CYS A 8 23.40 62.43 -12.09
C CYS A 8 23.52 63.48 -13.21
N GLN A 9 24.75 63.77 -13.63
CA GLN A 9 25.09 64.46 -14.88
C GLN A 9 26.44 63.84 -15.27
N THR A 10 26.67 63.09 -16.35
CA THR A 10 26.09 62.98 -17.69
C THR A 10 26.47 61.58 -18.21
N THR A 11 25.67 60.91 -19.04
CA THR A 11 25.88 60.95 -20.48
C THR A 11 24.65 60.38 -21.19
N ASN A 12 24.18 61.16 -22.15
CA ASN A 12 23.16 60.79 -23.12
C ASN A 12 23.68 59.63 -23.98
N GLU A 13 22.96 58.52 -23.97
CA GLU A 13 22.82 57.66 -25.14
C GLU A 13 21.33 57.48 -25.42
N ASP A 14 20.99 57.55 -26.70
CA ASP A 14 19.68 57.88 -27.26
C ASP A 14 18.52 57.01 -26.74
N ILE A 15 17.63 57.61 -25.95
CA ILE A 15 16.29 57.06 -25.70
C ILE A 15 15.40 57.55 -26.86
N PRO A 16 14.92 56.66 -27.75
CA PRO A 16 13.93 57.06 -28.73
C PRO A 16 12.68 57.54 -27.99
N ASN A 17 12.36 58.80 -28.22
CA ASN A 17 11.23 59.52 -27.68
C ASN A 17 9.92 58.78 -28.01
N THR A 18 9.49 57.91 -27.10
CA THR A 18 8.15 57.33 -27.10
C THR A 18 7.57 57.62 -25.73
N SER A 19 6.88 58.75 -25.66
CA SER A 19 5.97 59.05 -24.55
C SER A 19 4.96 57.91 -24.45
N LEU A 20 5.20 56.98 -23.51
CA LEU A 20 4.22 55.98 -23.12
C LEU A 20 3.02 56.73 -22.54
N ASN A 21 2.05 56.98 -23.40
CA ASN A 21 0.80 57.62 -23.05
C ASN A 21 0.06 56.69 -22.09
N VAL A 22 -0.28 57.16 -20.89
CA VAL A 22 -1.07 56.42 -19.90
C VAL A 22 -2.37 55.86 -20.52
N LYS A 23 -2.89 56.48 -21.59
CA LYS A 23 -4.04 55.98 -22.36
C LYS A 23 -3.76 54.67 -23.12
N GLU A 24 -2.52 54.33 -23.46
CA GLU A 24 -2.17 53.04 -24.08
C GLU A 24 -2.09 51.90 -23.06
N TYR A 25 -1.73 52.19 -21.81
CA TYR A 25 -1.68 51.19 -20.73
C TYR A 25 -3.08 50.68 -20.34
N PHE A 26 -4.11 51.54 -20.44
CA PHE A 26 -5.50 51.18 -20.17
C PHE A 26 -6.31 50.80 -21.42
N ARG A 27 -5.67 50.63 -22.59
CA ARG A 27 -6.38 50.06 -23.74
C ARG A 27 -6.69 48.60 -23.45
N PRO A 28 -7.96 48.14 -23.52
CA PRO A 28 -8.22 46.71 -23.53
C PRO A 28 -7.42 46.11 -24.70
N LYS A 29 -6.67 45.03 -24.45
CA LYS A 29 -5.97 44.31 -25.52
C LYS A 29 -7.01 43.95 -26.57
N THR A 30 -7.04 44.69 -27.69
CA THR A 30 -7.92 44.39 -28.80
C THR A 30 -7.42 43.09 -29.41
N SER A 31 -8.10 41.98 -29.13
CA SER A 31 -7.83 40.72 -29.82
C SER A 31 -7.93 41.00 -31.32
N GLN A 32 -6.87 40.75 -32.08
CA GLN A 32 -6.99 40.84 -33.53
C GLN A 32 -8.13 39.93 -33.99
N PRO A 33 -9.06 40.40 -34.83
CA PRO A 33 -10.13 39.56 -35.31
C PRO A 33 -9.54 38.41 -36.12
N ILE A 34 -9.71 37.18 -35.61
CA ILE A 34 -9.28 35.97 -36.29
C ILE A 34 -10.12 35.82 -37.57
N ALA A 35 -9.45 35.62 -38.70
CA ALA A 35 -10.13 35.42 -39.98
C ALA A 35 -11.17 34.30 -39.89
N ARG A 36 -12.37 34.52 -40.44
CA ARG A 36 -13.52 33.60 -40.34
C ARG A 36 -13.17 32.16 -40.72
N MET A 37 -12.39 31.98 -41.79
CA MET A 37 -11.97 30.65 -42.26
C MET A 37 -11.07 29.92 -41.26
N LEU A 38 -10.21 30.63 -40.53
CA LEU A 38 -9.35 30.03 -39.50
C LEU A 38 -10.19 29.61 -38.29
N LYS A 39 -11.18 30.42 -37.92
CA LYS A 39 -12.12 30.10 -36.84
C LYS A 39 -12.95 28.87 -37.19
N GLU A 40 -13.50 28.80 -38.40
CA GLU A 40 -14.25 27.63 -38.90
C GLU A 40 -13.37 26.36 -38.90
N LYS A 41 -12.11 26.47 -39.32
CA LYS A 41 -11.17 25.35 -39.28
C LYS A 41 -10.94 24.83 -37.85
N ILE A 42 -10.70 25.73 -36.88
CA ILE A 42 -10.53 25.34 -35.48
C ILE A 42 -11.81 24.72 -34.91
N THR A 43 -12.98 25.24 -35.26
CA THR A 43 -14.27 24.67 -34.84
C THR A 43 -14.44 23.25 -35.35
N ASN A 44 -14.16 22.98 -36.63
CA ASN A 44 -14.28 21.64 -37.20
C ASN A 44 -13.30 20.65 -36.55
N VAL A 45 -12.04 21.06 -36.36
CA VAL A 45 -11.02 20.24 -35.68
C VAL A 45 -11.41 19.96 -34.22
N ALA A 46 -12.02 20.92 -33.53
CA ALA A 46 -12.50 20.71 -32.16
C ALA A 46 -13.66 19.70 -32.10
N VAL A 47 -14.57 19.73 -33.07
CA VAL A 47 -15.65 18.72 -33.19
C VAL A 47 -15.07 17.33 -33.47
N GLU A 48 -14.12 17.23 -34.40
CA GLU A 48 -13.43 15.97 -34.70
C GLU A 48 -12.65 15.45 -33.50
N PHE A 49 -11.91 16.30 -32.78
CA PHE A 49 -11.22 15.92 -31.54
C PHE A 49 -12.18 15.31 -30.52
N VAL A 50 -13.31 15.97 -30.26
CA VAL A 50 -14.30 15.49 -29.30
C VAL A 50 -14.90 14.14 -29.76
N ALA A 51 -15.16 13.98 -31.06
CA ALA A 51 -15.72 12.75 -31.62
C ALA A 51 -14.72 11.58 -31.65
N LEU A 52 -13.50 11.81 -32.13
CA LEU A 52 -12.45 10.80 -32.27
C LEU A 52 -11.95 10.29 -30.91
N ASP A 53 -11.85 11.20 -29.93
CA ASP A 53 -11.35 10.86 -28.59
C ASP A 53 -12.48 10.54 -27.60
N ASN A 54 -13.74 10.52 -28.07
CA ASN A 54 -14.95 10.27 -27.28
C ASN A 54 -15.01 11.14 -26.01
N ARG A 55 -14.89 12.46 -26.17
CA ARG A 55 -14.90 13.45 -25.08
C ARG A 55 -16.24 14.16 -24.98
N ALA A 56 -16.48 14.82 -23.85
CA ALA A 56 -17.61 15.73 -23.69
C ALA A 56 -17.35 17.03 -24.45
N PHE A 57 -18.37 17.62 -25.08
CA PHE A 57 -18.24 18.88 -25.81
C PHE A 57 -17.80 20.04 -24.88
N GLU A 58 -18.17 19.99 -23.61
CA GLU A 58 -17.78 20.97 -22.59
C GLU A 58 -16.26 21.00 -22.36
N LEU A 59 -15.51 19.95 -22.74
CA LEU A 59 -14.06 19.87 -22.56
C LEU A 59 -13.33 21.04 -23.22
N VAL A 60 -13.75 21.47 -24.41
CA VAL A 60 -13.08 22.56 -25.14
C VAL A 60 -13.28 23.94 -24.49
N SER A 61 -14.20 24.04 -23.53
CA SER A 61 -14.44 25.23 -22.72
C SER A 61 -13.72 25.22 -21.36
N GLY A 62 -13.07 24.12 -20.99
CA GLY A 62 -12.41 23.99 -19.70
C GLY A 62 -11.11 24.79 -19.61
N ASP A 63 -10.88 25.43 -18.46
CA ASP A 63 -9.71 26.29 -18.22
C ASP A 63 -8.37 25.58 -18.51
N GLY A 64 -8.27 24.29 -18.17
CA GLY A 64 -7.06 23.49 -18.43
C GLY A 64 -6.80 23.23 -19.92
N PHE A 65 -7.86 23.01 -20.71
CA PHE A 65 -7.74 22.85 -22.16
C PHE A 65 -7.33 24.17 -22.82
N ILE A 66 -7.94 25.29 -22.39
CA ILE A 66 -7.61 26.64 -22.87
C ILE A 66 -6.15 26.98 -22.56
N TYR A 67 -5.69 26.70 -21.34
CA TYR A 67 -4.30 26.92 -20.95
C TYR A 67 -3.31 26.10 -21.79
N LEU A 68 -3.60 24.81 -22.02
CA LEU A 68 -2.77 23.94 -22.86
C LEU A 68 -2.74 24.44 -24.31
N ALA A 69 -3.90 24.76 -24.89
CA ALA A 69 -4.01 25.26 -26.26
C ALA A 69 -3.25 26.58 -26.44
N GLN A 70 -3.36 27.50 -25.49
CA GLN A 70 -2.61 28.76 -25.51
C GLN A 70 -1.10 28.52 -25.38
N THR A 71 -0.68 27.57 -24.54
CA THR A 71 0.73 27.22 -24.38
C THR A 71 1.32 26.63 -25.66
N ILE A 72 0.61 25.71 -26.30
CA ILE A 72 1.02 25.14 -27.60
C ILE A 72 1.10 26.24 -28.66
N LEU A 73 0.15 27.19 -28.68
CA LEU A 73 0.18 28.32 -29.60
C LEU A 73 1.41 29.21 -29.37
N ASN A 74 1.76 29.50 -28.11
CA ASN A 74 2.94 30.29 -27.76
C ASN A 74 4.23 29.57 -28.18
N VAL A 75 4.35 28.27 -27.88
CA VAL A 75 5.49 27.45 -28.32
C VAL A 75 5.59 27.45 -29.85
N GLY A 76 4.46 27.32 -30.55
CA GLY A 76 4.41 27.40 -32.01
C GLY A 76 4.83 28.76 -32.57
N GLN A 77 4.71 29.86 -31.80
CA GLN A 77 5.20 31.19 -32.19
C GLN A 77 6.70 31.34 -31.98
N ASP A 78 7.26 30.64 -30.98
CA ASP A 78 8.69 30.66 -30.65
C ASP A 78 9.51 29.74 -31.56
N LEU A 79 8.87 28.75 -32.22
CA LEU A 79 9.50 27.89 -33.21
C LEU A 79 9.69 28.63 -34.55
N SER A 80 10.90 28.56 -35.13
CA SER A 80 11.24 29.27 -36.37
C SER A 80 10.45 28.74 -37.57
N LYS A 81 10.18 29.58 -38.58
CA LYS A 81 9.47 29.17 -39.82
C LYS A 81 10.19 28.08 -40.63
N THR A 82 11.41 27.73 -40.28
CA THR A 82 12.27 26.75 -40.96
C THR A 82 12.46 25.46 -40.17
N SER A 83 11.96 25.37 -38.94
CA SER A 83 12.02 24.15 -38.13
C SER A 83 10.78 23.29 -38.40
N ASP A 84 10.98 22.16 -39.05
CA ASP A 84 9.97 21.11 -39.22
C ASP A 84 9.88 20.34 -37.89
N VAL A 85 8.90 20.70 -37.05
CA VAL A 85 8.69 20.10 -35.72
C VAL A 85 7.47 19.19 -35.80
N ASP A 86 7.66 17.90 -35.54
CA ASP A 86 6.56 16.95 -35.39
C ASP A 86 5.81 17.23 -34.08
N ILE A 87 4.49 17.29 -34.15
CA ILE A 87 3.63 17.48 -32.97
C ILE A 87 3.81 16.33 -31.95
N LEU A 88 4.20 15.14 -32.41
CA LEU A 88 4.50 13.99 -31.56
C LEU A 88 5.76 14.19 -30.70
N ASP A 89 6.68 15.05 -31.12
CA ASP A 89 7.88 15.41 -30.34
C ASP A 89 7.57 16.51 -29.30
N LEU A 90 6.53 17.32 -29.55
CA LEU A 90 6.09 18.37 -28.62
C LEU A 90 5.15 17.83 -27.53
N ILE A 91 4.27 16.87 -27.88
CA ILE A 91 3.29 16.33 -26.93
C ILE A 91 3.90 15.17 -26.14
N PRO A 92 3.93 15.23 -24.79
CA PRO A 92 4.51 14.17 -23.99
C PRO A 92 3.74 12.85 -24.12
N ASN A 93 4.47 11.73 -24.10
CA ASN A 93 3.87 10.40 -24.06
C ASN A 93 2.91 10.28 -22.85
N PRO A 94 1.76 9.58 -22.97
CA PRO A 94 0.83 9.39 -21.85
C PRO A 94 1.48 8.87 -20.55
N ARG A 95 2.56 8.09 -20.65
CA ARG A 95 3.34 7.65 -19.48
C ARG A 95 4.10 8.79 -18.80
N THR A 96 4.56 9.78 -19.56
CA THR A 96 5.25 10.98 -19.05
C THR A 96 4.29 11.89 -18.27
N VAL A 97 3.01 11.92 -18.66
CA VAL A 97 1.95 12.67 -17.96
C VAL A 97 1.27 11.82 -16.86
N SER A 98 1.73 10.58 -16.64
CA SER A 98 1.11 9.70 -15.64
C SER A 98 1.37 10.20 -14.22
N VAL A 99 0.33 10.74 -13.62
CA VAL A 99 0.34 11.18 -12.22
C VAL A 99 0.40 9.93 -11.35
N SER A 100 1.42 9.82 -10.49
CA SER A 100 1.44 8.78 -9.46
C SER A 100 0.43 9.16 -8.38
N PHE A 101 -0.22 8.19 -7.74
CA PHE A 101 -1.19 8.46 -6.67
C PHE A 101 -0.70 7.86 -5.36
N CYS A 102 -0.96 8.56 -4.27
CA CYS A 102 -0.80 8.06 -2.90
C CYS A 102 -2.19 7.90 -2.29
N GLY A 103 -2.40 6.79 -1.58
CA GLY A 103 -3.66 6.51 -0.89
C GLY A 103 -3.40 6.29 0.59
N ILE A 104 -4.28 6.81 1.43
CA ILE A 104 -4.19 6.68 2.88
C ILE A 104 -5.44 5.96 3.38
N ALA A 105 -5.20 4.91 4.17
CA ALA A 105 -6.23 4.17 4.87
C ALA A 105 -5.89 4.07 6.36
N LEU A 106 -6.90 4.24 7.21
CA LEU A 106 -6.83 3.99 8.64
C LEU A 106 -7.47 2.63 8.94
N PHE A 107 -6.80 1.84 9.77
CA PHE A 107 -7.30 0.57 10.27
C PHE A 107 -7.58 0.68 11.76
N HIS A 108 -8.75 0.20 12.19
CA HIS A 108 -9.16 0.26 13.58
C HIS A 108 -10.02 -0.96 13.95
N LEU A 109 -9.77 -1.55 15.11
CA LEU A 109 -10.61 -2.57 15.72
C LEU A 109 -11.49 -1.93 16.80
N ASN A 110 -12.81 -2.13 16.70
CA ASN A 110 -13.74 -1.73 17.75
C ASN A 110 -13.67 -2.70 18.95
N ASP A 111 -14.46 -2.44 19.99
CA ASP A 111 -14.49 -3.26 21.22
C ASP A 111 -15.04 -4.68 21.00
N GLU A 112 -15.66 -4.92 19.84
CA GLU A 112 -16.12 -6.24 19.38
C GLU A 112 -15.11 -6.90 18.43
N LEU A 113 -13.90 -6.35 18.30
CA LEU A 113 -12.83 -6.80 17.38
C LEU A 113 -13.28 -6.92 15.91
N LYS A 114 -14.26 -6.10 15.49
CA LYS A 114 -14.62 -5.91 14.08
C LYS A 114 -13.63 -4.93 13.45
N LEU A 115 -12.93 -5.37 12.41
CA LEU A 115 -11.94 -4.56 11.70
C LEU A 115 -12.62 -3.57 10.77
N HIS A 116 -12.38 -2.29 11.00
CA HIS A 116 -12.86 -1.18 10.17
C HIS A 116 -11.70 -0.57 9.41
N VAL A 117 -11.88 -0.42 8.10
CA VAL A 117 -10.93 0.26 7.21
C VAL A 117 -11.57 1.54 6.70
N PHE A 118 -11.02 2.68 7.11
CA PHE A 118 -11.47 4.00 6.67
C PHE A 118 -10.50 4.57 5.64
N ILE A 119 -11.01 4.90 4.46
CA ILE A 119 -10.20 5.51 3.41
C ILE A 119 -10.22 7.01 3.61
N LEU A 120 -9.07 7.56 4.00
CA LEU A 120 -8.91 8.98 4.27
C LEU A 120 -8.78 9.77 2.96
N GLY A 121 -8.18 9.17 1.93
CA GLY A 121 -8.18 9.76 0.61
C GLY A 121 -7.11 9.21 -0.33
N CYS A 122 -7.18 9.68 -1.57
CA CYS A 122 -6.25 9.45 -2.66
C CYS A 122 -5.80 10.83 -3.18
N PHE A 123 -4.52 10.98 -3.49
CA PHE A 123 -3.99 12.23 -4.03
C PHE A 123 -2.86 12.03 -5.05
N PRO A 124 -2.73 12.95 -6.03
CA PRO A 124 -1.54 13.07 -6.86
C PRO A 124 -0.27 13.13 -6.01
N TYR A 125 0.71 12.28 -6.33
CA TYR A 125 1.97 12.13 -5.63
C TYR A 125 3.11 12.40 -6.61
N ASP A 126 3.93 13.41 -6.32
CA ASP A 126 5.18 13.66 -7.05
C ASP A 126 6.30 12.81 -6.44
N ARG A 127 6.89 11.90 -7.23
CA ARG A 127 7.92 10.96 -6.76
C ARG A 127 9.19 11.67 -6.28
N HIS A 128 9.43 12.91 -6.69
CA HIS A 128 10.67 13.63 -6.41
C HIS A 128 10.72 14.30 -5.02
N ASN A 129 9.58 14.54 -4.36
CA ASN A 129 9.49 15.31 -3.11
C ASN A 129 8.98 14.48 -1.91
N GLN A 130 9.67 13.38 -1.62
CA GLN A 130 9.32 12.38 -0.61
C GLN A 130 9.44 12.88 0.86
N THR A 131 8.63 13.83 1.31
CA THR A 131 8.66 14.28 2.72
C THR A 131 7.40 13.89 3.48
N ALA A 132 7.58 13.31 4.68
CA ALA A 132 6.49 12.95 5.60
C ALA A 132 5.60 14.16 6.01
N SER A 133 6.14 15.39 5.87
CA SER A 133 5.42 16.64 6.14
C SER A 133 4.17 16.81 5.28
N GLN A 134 4.19 16.40 4.01
CA GLN A 134 3.05 16.50 3.10
C GLN A 134 1.90 15.56 3.47
N ILE A 135 2.22 14.36 3.98
CA ILE A 135 1.22 13.41 4.49
C ILE A 135 0.54 13.97 5.75
N ARG A 136 1.31 14.58 6.65
CA ARG A 136 0.78 15.21 7.88
C ARG A 136 -0.12 16.40 7.59
N GLN A 137 0.32 17.29 6.70
CA GLN A 137 -0.48 18.45 6.27
C GLN A 137 -1.85 18.02 5.72
N PHE A 138 -1.94 16.85 5.09
CA PHE A 138 -3.20 16.33 4.57
C PHE A 138 -4.12 15.72 5.63
N VAL A 139 -3.58 14.96 6.60
CA VAL A 139 -4.38 14.45 7.72
C VAL A 139 -4.96 15.61 8.52
N ASP A 140 -4.16 16.65 8.75
CA ASP A 140 -4.60 17.87 9.43
C ASP A 140 -5.69 18.64 8.67
N MET A 141 -5.75 18.51 7.33
CA MET A 141 -6.77 19.13 6.48
C MET A 141 -8.05 18.29 6.33
N CYS A 142 -7.96 16.95 6.42
CA CYS A 142 -9.10 16.06 6.19
C CYS A 142 -9.95 15.81 7.43
N ASP A 143 -9.36 15.86 8.63
CA ASP A 143 -10.15 15.83 9.86
C ASP A 143 -9.42 16.51 11.02
N ASN A 144 -10.08 17.48 11.65
CA ASN A 144 -9.52 18.26 12.76
C ASN A 144 -9.65 17.54 14.12
N GLU A 145 -10.09 16.27 14.13
CA GLU A 145 -10.21 15.49 15.35
C GLU A 145 -8.86 15.27 16.05
N ASN A 146 -8.81 15.63 17.34
CA ASN A 146 -7.61 15.49 18.18
C ASN A 146 -7.08 14.05 18.26
N LYS A 147 -7.92 13.04 18.02
CA LYS A 147 -7.54 11.62 17.99
C LYS A 147 -6.76 11.26 16.72
N MET A 148 -7.15 11.78 15.56
CA MET A 148 -6.43 11.61 14.28
C MET A 148 -5.04 12.28 14.34
N LYS A 149 -4.97 13.50 14.89
CA LYS A 149 -3.69 14.21 15.11
C LYS A 149 -2.75 13.47 16.06
N SER A 150 -3.29 12.71 17.02
CA SER A 150 -2.50 11.90 17.94
C SER A 150 -1.89 10.64 17.30
N ALA A 151 -2.51 10.10 16.24
CA ALA A 151 -2.04 8.93 15.51
C ALA A 151 -0.78 9.23 14.66
N PHE A 152 -0.52 10.50 14.34
CA PHE A 152 0.63 10.95 13.54
C PHE A 152 1.62 11.82 14.32
N LYS A 153 1.77 11.58 15.64
CA LYS A 153 2.81 12.22 16.46
C LYS A 153 4.21 11.97 15.89
N ASP A 154 5.18 12.80 16.29
CA ASP A 154 6.59 12.69 15.86
C ASP A 154 7.24 11.32 16.08
N SER A 155 6.67 10.50 16.97
CA SER A 155 7.08 9.12 17.25
C SER A 155 6.25 8.09 16.47
N CYS A 156 6.20 8.18 15.13
CA CYS A 156 5.60 7.13 14.30
C CYS A 156 6.62 6.03 13.97
N THR A 157 6.30 4.77 14.29
CA THR A 157 7.08 3.63 13.82
C THR A 157 6.61 3.23 12.43
N ARG A 158 7.47 3.36 11.43
CA ARG A 158 7.20 2.86 10.08
C ARG A 158 7.38 1.35 10.05
N ILE A 159 6.31 0.64 9.67
CA ILE A 159 6.34 -0.80 9.38
C ILE A 159 6.27 -0.97 7.86
N GLU A 160 7.16 -1.78 7.31
CA GLU A 160 7.23 -2.03 5.87
C GLU A 160 6.19 -3.06 5.41
N CYS A 161 5.72 -2.93 4.17
CA CYS A 161 4.77 -3.86 3.58
C CYS A 161 5.45 -5.20 3.26
N SER A 162 4.98 -6.28 3.90
CA SER A 162 5.55 -7.62 3.72
C SER A 162 5.33 -8.16 2.30
N ILE A 163 4.17 -7.88 1.70
CA ILE A 163 3.89 -8.27 0.30
C ILE A 163 4.83 -7.54 -0.66
N HIS A 164 4.98 -6.21 -0.51
CA HIS A 164 5.89 -5.45 -1.36
C HIS A 164 7.32 -5.97 -1.24
N TYR A 165 7.76 -6.28 -0.03
CA TYR A 165 9.06 -6.88 0.23
C TYR A 165 9.24 -8.21 -0.53
N ILE A 166 8.33 -9.17 -0.35
CA ILE A 166 8.41 -10.51 -0.97
C ILE A 166 8.50 -10.36 -2.48
N ASN A 167 7.60 -9.58 -3.07
CA ASN A 167 7.52 -9.43 -4.52
C ASN A 167 8.75 -8.78 -5.10
N LYS A 168 9.31 -7.78 -4.42
CA LYS A 168 10.55 -7.15 -4.84
C LYS A 168 11.70 -8.16 -4.85
N GLN A 169 11.79 -9.04 -3.84
CA GLN A 169 12.83 -10.08 -3.85
C GLN A 169 12.61 -11.12 -4.94
N LEU A 170 11.36 -11.52 -5.18
CA LEU A 170 11.02 -12.42 -6.28
C LEU A 170 11.37 -11.78 -7.63
N GLU A 171 10.95 -10.54 -7.87
CA GLU A 171 11.27 -9.77 -9.09
C GLU A 171 12.78 -9.75 -9.34
N HIS A 172 13.58 -9.48 -8.31
CA HIS A 172 15.03 -9.48 -8.42
C HIS A 172 15.59 -10.82 -8.92
N CYS A 173 14.99 -11.96 -8.54
CA CYS A 173 15.43 -13.27 -9.01
C CYS A 173 15.28 -13.45 -10.52
N PHE A 174 14.33 -12.74 -11.16
CA PHE A 174 13.95 -12.96 -12.56
C PHE A 174 14.36 -11.85 -13.53
N THR A 175 14.57 -10.63 -13.05
CA THR A 175 14.73 -9.46 -13.94
C THR A 175 15.92 -8.57 -13.62
N THR A 176 16.57 -8.75 -12.47
CA THR A 176 17.59 -7.82 -11.98
C THR A 176 18.97 -8.46 -12.00
N ASP A 177 19.91 -7.85 -12.71
CA ASP A 177 21.30 -8.35 -12.77
C ASP A 177 22.13 -7.92 -11.55
N VAL A 178 21.88 -6.73 -11.00
CA VAL A 178 22.69 -6.12 -9.93
C VAL A 178 21.82 -5.38 -8.92
N ILE A 179 22.08 -5.62 -7.62
CA ILE A 179 21.48 -4.89 -6.50
C ILE A 179 22.61 -4.28 -5.67
N ASP A 180 22.59 -2.97 -5.46
CA ASP A 180 23.60 -2.27 -4.62
C ASP A 180 25.05 -2.60 -5.02
N LYS A 181 25.32 -2.71 -6.32
CA LYS A 181 26.60 -3.12 -6.92
C LYS A 181 27.01 -4.58 -6.68
N VAL A 182 26.12 -5.41 -6.16
CA VAL A 182 26.32 -6.86 -5.99
C VAL A 182 25.52 -7.60 -7.06
N PRO A 183 26.14 -8.51 -7.82
CA PRO A 183 25.43 -9.27 -8.85
C PRO A 183 24.43 -10.25 -8.22
N VAL A 184 23.26 -10.37 -8.85
CA VAL A 184 22.25 -11.36 -8.50
C VAL A 184 22.59 -12.66 -9.21
N LYS A 185 22.86 -13.71 -8.45
CA LYS A 185 23.28 -15.02 -8.98
C LYS A 185 22.08 -15.91 -9.30
N CYS A 186 21.23 -15.48 -10.23
CA CYS A 186 20.05 -16.23 -10.69
C CYS A 186 19.99 -16.40 -12.21
N GLU A 187 21.16 -16.40 -12.86
CA GLU A 187 21.33 -16.33 -14.32
C GLU A 187 20.50 -17.36 -15.09
N ILE A 188 20.47 -18.62 -14.61
CA ILE A 188 19.75 -19.72 -15.29
C ILE A 188 18.24 -19.41 -15.36
N VAL A 189 17.69 -18.93 -14.25
CA VAL A 189 16.25 -18.63 -14.14
C VAL A 189 15.91 -17.32 -14.83
N GLN A 190 16.83 -16.34 -14.83
CA GLN A 190 16.68 -15.09 -15.55
C GLN A 190 16.65 -15.30 -17.06
N GLU A 191 17.53 -16.15 -17.59
CA GLU A 191 17.57 -16.52 -19.01
C GLU A 191 16.28 -17.26 -19.42
N MET A 192 15.90 -18.29 -18.68
CA MET A 192 14.63 -19.01 -18.89
C MET A 192 13.44 -18.04 -18.91
N PHE A 193 13.35 -17.13 -17.92
CA PHE A 193 12.26 -16.17 -17.85
C PHE A 193 12.29 -15.13 -18.97
N ALA A 194 13.46 -14.77 -19.49
CA ALA A 194 13.59 -13.90 -20.66
C ALA A 194 12.98 -14.54 -21.91
N HIS A 195 13.26 -15.82 -22.17
CA HIS A 195 12.64 -16.57 -23.27
C HIS A 195 11.13 -16.67 -23.11
N VAL A 196 10.63 -17.01 -21.91
CA VAL A 196 9.20 -17.05 -21.60
C VAL A 196 8.53 -15.69 -21.91
N ARG A 197 9.10 -14.58 -21.42
CA ARG A 197 8.56 -13.23 -21.68
C ARG A 197 8.54 -12.89 -23.18
N ASN A 198 9.58 -13.25 -23.92
CA ASN A 198 9.65 -12.98 -25.35
C ASN A 198 8.53 -13.71 -26.10
N ILE A 199 8.38 -15.01 -25.83
CA ILE A 199 7.35 -15.86 -26.44
C ILE A 199 5.94 -15.35 -26.10
N VAL A 200 5.69 -15.01 -24.83
CA VAL A 200 4.39 -14.44 -24.39
C VAL A 200 4.10 -13.12 -25.10
N SER A 201 5.07 -12.21 -25.13
CA SER A 201 4.94 -10.91 -25.79
C SER A 201 4.63 -11.06 -27.29
N HIS A 202 5.35 -11.94 -27.97
CA HIS A 202 5.14 -12.22 -29.39
C HIS A 202 3.74 -12.83 -29.65
N THR A 203 3.37 -13.88 -28.92
CA THR A 203 2.09 -14.58 -29.11
C THR A 203 0.89 -13.65 -28.91
N ARG A 204 1.01 -12.71 -27.98
CA ARG A 204 0.01 -11.65 -27.74
C ARG A 204 -0.04 -10.64 -28.89
N ARG A 205 1.11 -10.13 -29.35
CA ARG A 205 1.21 -9.15 -30.46
C ARG A 205 0.72 -9.73 -31.79
N ALA A 206 0.99 -11.01 -32.04
CA ALA A 206 0.53 -11.71 -33.23
C ALA A 206 -0.96 -12.12 -33.17
N HIS A 207 -1.67 -11.81 -32.07
CA HIS A 207 -3.06 -12.21 -31.81
C HIS A 207 -3.30 -13.74 -31.88
N LYS A 208 -2.25 -14.54 -31.67
CA LYS A 208 -2.29 -16.01 -31.77
C LYS A 208 -2.72 -16.70 -30.48
N GLN A 209 -2.88 -15.95 -29.39
CA GLN A 209 -3.38 -16.43 -28.10
C GLN A 209 -4.78 -17.07 -28.16
N THR A 210 -5.56 -16.82 -29.22
CA THR A 210 -6.87 -17.46 -29.45
C THR A 210 -6.77 -18.92 -29.85
N LYS A 211 -5.57 -19.37 -30.27
CA LYS A 211 -5.30 -20.76 -30.65
C LYS A 211 -4.83 -21.63 -29.48
N LEU A 212 -4.67 -21.04 -28.30
CA LEU A 212 -4.25 -21.71 -27.08
C LEU A 212 -5.45 -21.97 -26.17
N SER A 213 -5.38 -23.04 -25.38
CA SER A 213 -6.42 -23.39 -24.40
C SER A 213 -6.57 -22.34 -23.29
N ARG A 214 -5.48 -21.64 -22.94
CA ARG A 214 -5.48 -20.54 -21.96
C ARG A 214 -4.86 -19.28 -22.56
N LYS A 215 -5.39 -18.12 -22.13
CA LYS A 215 -4.83 -16.82 -22.50
C LYS A 215 -3.54 -16.57 -21.71
N LEU A 216 -2.43 -16.45 -22.42
CA LEU A 216 -1.14 -16.10 -21.85
C LEU A 216 -1.21 -14.77 -21.09
N GLN A 217 -0.70 -14.78 -19.85
CA GLN A 217 -0.60 -13.58 -19.02
C GLN A 217 0.74 -12.90 -19.29
N SER A 218 0.71 -11.59 -19.54
CA SER A 218 1.95 -10.81 -19.60
C SER A 218 2.35 -10.47 -18.18
N CYS A 219 3.64 -10.57 -17.90
CA CYS A 219 4.20 -10.02 -16.68
C CYS A 219 3.84 -8.54 -16.63
N CYS A 220 3.22 -8.14 -15.53
CA CYS A 220 2.85 -6.76 -15.28
C CYS A 220 3.66 -6.30 -14.09
N ASP A 221 4.53 -5.32 -14.28
CA ASP A 221 5.42 -4.78 -13.24
C ASP A 221 4.65 -4.19 -12.05
N THR A 222 3.34 -3.97 -12.19
CA THR A 222 2.46 -3.45 -11.13
C THR A 222 1.66 -4.52 -10.39
N ARG A 223 1.77 -5.80 -10.75
CA ARG A 223 1.11 -6.90 -10.04
C ARG A 223 2.13 -7.76 -9.34
N PHE A 224 1.96 -7.85 -8.03
CA PHE A 224 2.75 -8.62 -7.08
C PHE A 224 3.22 -9.99 -7.60
N ASN A 225 2.35 -10.74 -8.26
CA ASN A 225 2.63 -12.14 -8.64
C ASN A 225 2.89 -12.32 -10.14
N GLY A 226 3.29 -11.25 -10.84
CA GLY A 226 3.35 -11.19 -12.30
C GLY A 226 4.23 -12.27 -12.94
N ALA A 227 5.40 -12.55 -12.35
CA ALA A 227 6.32 -13.56 -12.88
C ALA A 227 5.77 -14.99 -12.70
N PHE A 228 5.31 -15.33 -11.49
CA PHE A 228 4.69 -16.63 -11.18
C PHE A 228 3.47 -16.90 -12.08
N LEU A 229 2.51 -15.98 -12.13
CA LEU A 229 1.30 -16.14 -12.93
C LEU A 229 1.58 -16.27 -14.44
N THR A 230 2.62 -15.57 -14.91
CA THR A 230 3.07 -15.69 -16.31
C THR A 230 3.60 -17.10 -16.58
N MET A 231 4.51 -17.59 -15.72
CA MET A 231 5.13 -18.90 -15.87
C MET A 231 4.15 -20.06 -15.66
N ASP A 232 3.26 -19.97 -14.69
CA ASP A 232 2.25 -21.00 -14.40
C ASP A 232 1.29 -21.17 -15.58
N VAL A 233 0.75 -20.06 -16.12
CA VAL A 233 -0.12 -20.12 -17.31
C VAL A 233 0.67 -20.58 -18.54
N PHE A 234 1.93 -20.17 -18.69
CA PHE A 234 2.80 -20.60 -19.78
C PHE A 234 3.06 -22.10 -19.74
N LEU A 235 3.36 -22.66 -18.56
CA LEU A 235 3.58 -24.08 -18.34
C LEU A 235 2.37 -24.93 -18.76
N LEU A 236 1.15 -24.44 -18.49
CA LEU A 236 -0.09 -25.13 -18.83
C LEU A 236 -0.35 -25.23 -20.34
N VAL A 237 0.18 -24.31 -21.13
CA VAL A 237 0.05 -24.31 -22.61
C VAL A 237 1.35 -24.68 -23.30
N PHE A 238 2.38 -25.10 -22.56
CA PHE A 238 3.74 -25.30 -23.06
C PHE A 238 3.76 -26.21 -24.29
N ASP A 239 3.06 -27.35 -24.22
CA ASP A 239 3.01 -28.36 -25.28
C ASP A 239 2.17 -27.92 -26.49
N GLU A 240 1.35 -26.86 -26.36
CA GLU A 240 0.57 -26.28 -27.46
C GLU A 240 1.37 -25.23 -28.27
N LEU A 241 2.41 -24.65 -27.66
CA LEU A 241 3.16 -23.53 -28.25
C LEU A 241 3.84 -23.87 -29.59
N PRO A 242 4.46 -25.05 -29.81
CA PRO A 242 5.13 -25.35 -31.08
C PRO A 242 4.21 -25.24 -32.31
N ALA A 243 2.91 -25.53 -32.16
CA ALA A 243 1.93 -25.43 -33.24
C ALA A 243 1.53 -23.98 -33.57
N VAL A 244 1.81 -23.04 -32.66
CA VAL A 244 1.38 -21.65 -32.75
C VAL A 244 2.55 -20.71 -33.07
N LEU A 245 3.76 -21.06 -32.64
CA LEU A 245 4.95 -20.24 -32.77
C LEU A 245 5.49 -20.18 -34.20
N GLU A 246 6.17 -19.08 -34.49
CA GLU A 246 6.90 -18.89 -35.74
C GLU A 246 8.30 -19.44 -35.60
N ARG A 247 8.91 -19.83 -36.73
CA ARG A 247 10.26 -20.42 -36.75
C ARG A 247 11.30 -19.57 -36.02
N ALA A 248 11.17 -18.24 -36.04
CA ALA A 248 12.08 -17.32 -35.36
C ALA A 248 12.09 -17.46 -33.83
N PHE A 249 11.02 -17.97 -33.21
CA PHE A 249 10.89 -18.13 -31.76
C PHE A 249 11.00 -19.60 -31.32
N MET A 250 11.24 -20.54 -32.24
CA MET A 250 11.43 -21.95 -31.91
C MET A 250 12.71 -22.16 -31.11
N ASN A 251 13.78 -21.43 -31.41
CA ASN A 251 15.02 -21.48 -30.64
C ASN A 251 14.79 -21.06 -29.18
N ASP A 252 14.05 -19.97 -28.95
CA ASP A 252 13.68 -19.52 -27.60
C ASP A 252 12.86 -20.58 -26.86
N TYR A 253 11.96 -21.28 -27.56
CA TYR A 253 11.14 -22.35 -26.99
C TYR A 253 11.97 -23.59 -26.64
N GLU A 254 12.86 -24.03 -27.53
CA GLU A 254 13.72 -25.20 -27.34
C GLU A 254 14.77 -24.98 -26.24
N SER A 255 15.20 -23.73 -26.01
CA SER A 255 16.09 -23.38 -24.90
C SER A 255 15.42 -23.41 -23.53
N ILE A 256 14.09 -23.45 -23.45
CA ILE A 256 13.39 -23.51 -22.16
C ILE A 256 13.39 -24.95 -21.64
N ASP A 257 14.09 -25.14 -20.52
CA ASP A 257 13.97 -26.35 -19.73
C ASP A 257 12.60 -26.41 -19.03
N LYS A 258 11.75 -27.33 -19.49
CA LYS A 258 10.39 -27.53 -18.95
C LYS A 258 10.40 -28.05 -17.52
N ASP A 259 11.38 -28.87 -17.16
CA ASP A 259 11.50 -29.44 -15.82
C ASP A 259 11.91 -28.34 -14.83
N LEU A 260 12.88 -27.48 -15.20
CA LEU A 260 13.20 -26.29 -14.43
C LEU A 260 11.99 -25.36 -14.28
N LEU A 261 11.27 -25.08 -15.36
CA LEU A 261 10.07 -24.23 -15.33
C LEU A 261 9.03 -24.77 -14.34
N SER A 262 8.79 -26.09 -14.37
CA SER A 262 7.91 -26.78 -13.43
C SER A 262 8.41 -26.67 -11.99
N CYS A 263 9.69 -26.94 -11.74
CA CYS A 263 10.32 -26.81 -10.43
C CYS A 263 10.20 -25.39 -9.86
N ILE A 264 10.42 -24.35 -10.67
CA ILE A 264 10.27 -22.96 -10.26
C ILE A 264 8.80 -22.62 -9.95
N CYS A 265 7.85 -23.05 -10.78
CA CYS A 265 6.43 -22.82 -10.49
C CYS A 265 6.00 -23.48 -9.17
N LEU A 266 6.42 -24.72 -8.93
CA LEU A 266 6.16 -25.42 -7.67
C LEU A 266 6.81 -24.73 -6.47
N PHE A 267 8.05 -24.26 -6.64
CA PHE A 267 8.78 -23.53 -5.59
C PHE A 267 8.14 -22.18 -5.24
N LEU A 268 7.60 -21.46 -6.22
CA LEU A 268 6.97 -20.14 -6.02
C LEU A 268 5.58 -20.22 -5.39
N LYS A 269 4.88 -21.36 -5.51
CA LYS A 269 3.50 -21.51 -5.02
C LYS A 269 3.35 -21.17 -3.52
N PRO A 270 4.22 -21.62 -2.59
CA PRO A 270 4.15 -21.19 -1.19
C PRO A 270 4.30 -19.67 -0.99
N PHE A 271 5.03 -18.96 -1.85
CA PHE A 271 5.12 -17.49 -1.77
C PHE A 271 3.78 -16.84 -2.17
N GLU A 272 3.13 -17.37 -3.21
CA GLU A 272 1.78 -16.94 -3.63
C GLU A 272 0.78 -17.08 -2.48
N GLU A 273 0.76 -18.25 -1.83
CA GLU A 273 -0.13 -18.55 -0.71
C GLU A 273 0.10 -17.59 0.47
N VAL A 274 1.37 -17.28 0.80
CA VAL A 274 1.71 -16.29 1.84
C VAL A 274 1.23 -14.89 1.47
N ILE A 275 1.41 -14.47 0.21
CA ILE A 275 0.94 -13.16 -0.28
C ILE A 275 -0.58 -13.06 -0.16
N GLU A 276 -1.31 -14.11 -0.52
CA GLU A 276 -2.77 -14.17 -0.35
C GLU A 276 -3.17 -14.01 1.12
N GLN A 277 -2.49 -14.71 2.03
CA GLN A 277 -2.75 -14.64 3.47
C GLN A 277 -2.51 -13.24 4.06
N PHE A 278 -1.52 -12.50 3.57
CA PHE A 278 -1.25 -11.10 3.96
C PHE A 278 -2.18 -10.08 3.30
N SER A 279 -2.92 -10.49 2.27
CA SER A 279 -3.83 -9.61 1.51
C SER A 279 -5.23 -9.51 2.13
N SER A 280 -5.51 -10.22 3.23
CA SER A 280 -6.80 -10.14 3.93
C SER A 280 -7.00 -8.76 4.57
N ASP A 281 -8.20 -8.19 4.39
CA ASP A 281 -8.67 -6.93 4.99
C ASP A 281 -9.82 -7.14 6.00
N THR A 282 -10.22 -8.39 6.25
CA THR A 282 -11.28 -8.77 7.21
C THR A 282 -10.73 -9.43 8.47
N LYS A 283 -9.66 -10.22 8.32
CA LYS A 283 -8.95 -10.89 9.41
C LYS A 283 -7.61 -10.21 9.70
N PRO A 284 -7.08 -10.32 10.94
CA PRO A 284 -5.79 -9.76 11.27
C PRO A 284 -4.69 -10.50 10.52
N THR A 285 -3.66 -9.78 10.09
CA THR A 285 -2.58 -10.34 9.25
C THR A 285 -1.18 -10.16 9.84
N ILE A 286 -0.97 -9.16 10.71
CA ILE A 286 0.36 -8.84 11.23
C ILE A 286 1.01 -9.96 12.05
N TYR A 287 0.23 -10.74 12.80
CA TYR A 287 0.74 -11.87 13.59
C TYR A 287 1.28 -13.00 12.72
N LYS A 288 0.91 -13.04 11.42
CA LYS A 288 1.36 -14.06 10.48
C LYS A 288 2.76 -13.75 9.92
N VAL A 289 3.26 -12.52 10.07
CA VAL A 289 4.51 -12.08 9.44
C VAL A 289 5.72 -12.87 9.93
N LEU A 290 5.89 -13.03 11.23
CA LEU A 290 7.01 -13.77 11.80
C LEU A 290 6.94 -15.27 11.47
N PRO A 291 5.79 -15.97 11.68
CA PRO A 291 5.63 -17.36 11.25
C PRO A 291 5.92 -17.58 9.77
N PHE A 292 5.40 -16.73 8.88
CA PHE A 292 5.64 -16.88 7.44
C PHE A 292 7.05 -16.52 7.02
N LYS A 293 7.70 -15.55 7.68
CA LYS A 293 9.14 -15.31 7.47
C LYS A 293 9.94 -16.57 7.78
N GLN A 294 9.65 -17.24 8.89
CA GLN A 294 10.33 -18.49 9.28
C GLN A 294 9.98 -19.66 8.34
N TYR A 295 8.73 -19.77 7.92
CA TYR A 295 8.26 -20.76 6.95
C TYR A 295 8.98 -20.62 5.61
N LEU A 296 8.99 -19.41 5.03
CA LEU A 296 9.67 -19.13 3.77
C LEU A 296 11.18 -19.29 3.88
N SER A 297 11.80 -18.90 5.01
CA SER A 297 13.23 -19.16 5.23
C SER A 297 13.55 -20.66 5.24
N ASN A 298 12.68 -21.50 5.82
CA ASN A 298 12.87 -22.94 5.79
C ASN A 298 12.62 -23.53 4.39
N HIS A 299 11.65 -22.99 3.65
CA HIS A 299 11.34 -23.38 2.27
C HIS A 299 12.47 -23.05 1.28
N CYS A 300 13.26 -22.01 1.56
CA CYS A 300 14.43 -21.65 0.77
C CYS A 300 15.67 -22.53 1.05
N LYS A 301 15.61 -23.52 1.95
CA LYS A 301 16.75 -24.41 2.17
C LYS A 301 16.98 -25.30 0.96
N ILE A 302 18.25 -25.45 0.61
CA ILE A 302 18.68 -26.24 -0.55
C ILE A 302 18.58 -27.73 -0.22
N HIS A 303 18.06 -28.50 -1.18
CA HIS A 303 17.98 -29.95 -1.15
C HIS A 303 18.83 -30.54 -2.29
N ALA A 304 19.32 -31.77 -2.11
CA ALA A 304 20.18 -32.42 -3.10
C ALA A 304 19.49 -32.67 -4.44
N ASP A 305 18.16 -32.80 -4.43
CA ASP A 305 17.34 -33.05 -5.62
C ASP A 305 16.88 -31.76 -6.32
N ASP A 306 17.25 -30.58 -5.80
CA ASP A 306 16.89 -29.30 -6.42
C ASP A 306 17.64 -29.10 -7.75
N HIS A 307 16.93 -28.66 -8.77
CA HIS A 307 17.55 -28.21 -10.02
C HIS A 307 18.48 -27.00 -9.77
N ASP A 308 19.60 -26.89 -10.49
CA ASP A 308 20.61 -25.82 -10.35
C ASP A 308 20.00 -24.39 -10.32
N GLY A 309 19.11 -24.06 -11.26
CA GLY A 309 18.37 -22.79 -11.25
C GLY A 309 17.50 -22.59 -9.99
N THR A 310 16.87 -23.63 -9.46
CA THR A 310 16.14 -23.57 -8.19
C THR A 310 17.09 -23.33 -7.01
N GLN A 311 18.25 -23.98 -6.98
CA GLN A 311 19.27 -23.75 -5.95
C GLN A 311 19.76 -22.30 -5.94
N GLN A 312 19.97 -21.70 -7.12
CA GLN A 312 20.33 -20.29 -7.27
C GLN A 312 19.29 -19.35 -6.63
N VAL A 313 18.02 -19.55 -6.97
CA VAL A 313 16.91 -18.75 -6.42
C VAL A 313 16.77 -18.94 -4.92
N LYS A 314 16.83 -20.19 -4.44
CA LYS A 314 16.77 -20.55 -3.02
C LYS A 314 17.88 -19.85 -2.21
N THR A 315 19.12 -19.96 -2.67
CA THR A 315 20.30 -19.32 -2.04
C THR A 315 20.13 -17.80 -1.94
N PHE A 316 19.67 -17.17 -3.03
CA PHE A 316 19.45 -15.73 -3.06
C PHE A 316 18.34 -15.33 -2.07
N LEU A 317 17.18 -16.00 -2.12
CA LEU A 317 16.03 -15.65 -1.29
C LEU A 317 16.28 -15.92 0.19
N GLU A 318 16.92 -17.02 0.56
CA GLU A 318 17.24 -17.33 1.97
C GLU A 318 18.03 -16.19 2.61
N LYS A 319 19.10 -15.74 1.94
CA LYS A 319 19.92 -14.62 2.40
C LYS A 319 19.10 -13.33 2.51
N ARG A 320 18.33 -12.99 1.47
CA ARG A 320 17.56 -11.74 1.46
C ARG A 320 16.46 -11.72 2.51
N ILE A 321 15.79 -12.85 2.77
CA ILE A 321 14.78 -12.99 3.84
C ILE A 321 15.41 -12.71 5.20
N GLN A 322 16.62 -13.20 5.45
CA GLN A 322 17.32 -12.95 6.72
C GLN A 322 17.78 -11.49 6.84
N ASP A 323 18.44 -10.97 5.80
CA ASP A 323 19.15 -9.67 5.86
C ASP A 323 18.22 -8.45 5.68
N VAL A 324 17.15 -8.58 4.89
CA VAL A 324 16.37 -7.42 4.40
C VAL A 324 14.92 -7.42 4.88
N TRP A 325 14.32 -8.57 5.19
CA TRP A 325 12.96 -8.60 5.74
C TRP A 325 12.97 -8.24 7.22
N ILE A 326 12.91 -6.95 7.56
CA ILE A 326 13.09 -6.50 8.95
C ILE A 326 11.81 -6.74 9.76
N LEU A 327 11.96 -7.38 10.92
CA LEU A 327 10.89 -7.56 11.89
C LEU A 327 10.96 -6.50 13.00
N HIS A 328 9.89 -5.73 13.15
CA HIS A 328 9.64 -4.85 14.29
C HIS A 328 9.01 -5.58 15.49
N ASP A 329 9.06 -4.93 16.67
CA ASP A 329 8.56 -5.46 17.95
C ASP A 329 7.11 -5.95 17.88
N VAL A 330 6.25 -5.23 17.15
CA VAL A 330 4.85 -5.60 16.95
C VAL A 330 4.68 -7.00 16.36
N HIS A 331 5.57 -7.45 15.47
CA HIS A 331 5.47 -8.79 14.88
C HIS A 331 5.71 -9.88 15.93
N TYR A 332 6.65 -9.66 16.85
CA TYR A 332 6.94 -10.60 17.94
C TYR A 332 5.79 -10.63 18.95
N ILE A 333 5.31 -9.47 19.38
CA ILE A 333 4.21 -9.34 20.34
C ILE A 333 2.95 -10.00 19.76
N THR A 334 2.56 -9.64 18.54
CA THR A 334 1.31 -10.15 17.95
C THR A 334 1.33 -11.65 17.67
N THR A 335 2.49 -12.20 17.27
CA THR A 335 2.68 -13.65 17.12
C THR A 335 2.55 -14.36 18.47
N PHE A 336 3.13 -13.79 19.54
CA PHE A 336 3.04 -14.35 20.88
C PHE A 336 1.62 -14.32 21.45
N LEU A 337 0.85 -13.28 21.13
CA LEU A 337 -0.56 -13.16 21.47
C LEU A 337 -1.47 -14.08 20.65
N HIS A 338 -0.93 -14.85 19.70
CA HIS A 338 -1.69 -15.90 19.04
C HIS A 338 -1.53 -17.21 19.81
N PRO A 339 -2.60 -17.81 20.38
CA PRO A 339 -2.50 -19.00 21.22
C PRO A 339 -1.82 -20.20 20.55
N ALA A 340 -1.99 -20.37 19.24
CA ALA A 340 -1.36 -21.45 18.49
C ALA A 340 0.15 -21.23 18.24
N PHE A 341 0.65 -19.99 18.31
CA PHE A 341 2.03 -19.65 17.97
C PHE A 341 2.87 -19.21 19.17
N LYS A 342 2.27 -19.06 20.36
CA LYS A 342 2.95 -18.60 21.57
C LYS A 342 4.08 -19.51 22.09
N SER A 343 4.16 -20.76 21.62
CA SER A 343 5.27 -21.67 21.93
C SER A 343 6.55 -21.33 21.16
N PHE A 344 6.44 -20.69 19.98
CA PHE A 344 7.56 -20.39 19.09
C PHE A 344 8.42 -21.63 18.74
N ASP A 345 7.79 -22.81 18.60
CA ASP A 345 8.51 -24.09 18.40
C ASP A 345 9.46 -24.09 17.19
N LYS A 346 9.17 -23.26 16.17
CA LYS A 346 10.00 -23.12 14.96
C LYS A 346 11.06 -22.02 15.05
N CYS A 347 11.05 -21.19 16.09
CA CYS A 347 12.00 -20.08 16.30
C CYS A 347 12.16 -19.78 17.81
N PRO A 348 12.67 -20.74 18.61
CA PRO A 348 12.69 -20.64 20.07
C PRO A 348 13.44 -19.41 20.60
N ASP A 349 14.49 -18.98 19.90
CA ASP A 349 15.30 -17.81 20.26
C ASP A 349 14.50 -16.50 20.29
N SER A 350 13.40 -16.43 19.54
CA SER A 350 12.54 -15.24 19.48
C SER A 350 11.52 -15.17 20.62
N ARG A 351 11.30 -16.28 21.35
CA ARG A 351 10.24 -16.36 22.37
C ARG A 351 10.51 -15.44 23.56
N ALA A 352 11.73 -15.47 24.10
CA ALA A 352 12.11 -14.65 25.24
C ALA A 352 11.94 -13.15 24.92
N LYS A 353 12.42 -12.74 23.74
CA LYS A 353 12.24 -11.39 23.22
C LYS A 353 10.76 -11.00 23.12
N ALA A 354 9.90 -11.88 22.59
CA ALA A 354 8.47 -11.60 22.47
C ALA A 354 7.79 -11.40 23.83
N ILE A 355 8.16 -12.20 24.83
CA ILE A 355 7.66 -12.07 26.21
C ILE A 355 8.10 -10.74 26.81
N ASP A 356 9.38 -10.38 26.70
CA ASP A 356 9.91 -9.13 27.28
C ASP A 356 9.29 -7.89 26.61
N LEU A 357 9.12 -7.92 25.29
CA LEU A 357 8.41 -6.88 24.56
C LEU A 357 6.95 -6.75 25.01
N THR A 358 6.26 -7.87 25.21
CA THR A 358 4.87 -7.87 25.69
C THR A 358 4.78 -7.33 27.12
N LYS A 359 5.73 -7.68 28.01
CA LYS A 359 5.83 -7.13 29.38
C LYS A 359 6.03 -5.62 29.36
N ASN A 360 6.93 -5.12 28.52
CA ASN A 360 7.14 -3.68 28.37
C ASN A 360 5.89 -2.96 27.86
N GLU A 361 5.12 -3.60 26.99
CA GLU A 361 3.89 -3.03 26.43
C GLU A 361 2.72 -3.03 27.44
N LEU A 362 2.69 -4.02 28.33
CA LEU A 362 1.80 -4.05 29.50
C LEU A 362 2.14 -2.93 30.49
N LEU A 363 3.44 -2.70 30.78
CA LEU A 363 3.89 -1.64 31.67
C LEU A 363 3.47 -0.24 31.19
N LYS A 364 3.58 0.04 29.89
CA LYS A 364 3.18 1.33 29.31
C LYS A 364 1.69 1.62 29.46
N ARG A 365 0.85 0.58 29.53
CA ARG A 365 -0.61 0.67 29.61
C ARG A 365 -1.14 0.70 31.04
N GLN A 366 -0.27 0.58 32.05
CA GLN A 366 -0.71 0.77 33.43
C GLN A 366 -1.06 2.24 33.66
N PRO A 367 -2.20 2.54 34.33
CA PRO A 367 -2.49 3.90 34.77
C PRO A 367 -1.37 4.36 35.70
N SER A 368 -0.75 5.49 35.37
CA SER A 368 0.23 6.17 36.22
C SER A 368 -0.49 6.73 37.45
N SER A 369 -0.78 5.86 38.41
CA SER A 369 -1.44 6.18 39.68
C SER A 369 -0.81 5.39 40.82
N SER A 370 0.52 5.44 40.91
CA SER A 370 1.25 5.08 42.13
C SER A 370 2.67 5.68 42.10
N ILE A 371 2.77 6.99 41.90
CA ILE A 371 3.88 7.78 42.45
C ILE A 371 3.23 8.76 43.42
N ILE A 372 2.91 8.28 44.62
CA ILE A 372 2.79 9.16 45.77
C ILE A 372 4.19 9.20 46.37
N CYS A 373 4.80 10.37 46.25
CA CYS A 373 6.05 10.74 46.86
C CYS A 373 6.09 10.33 48.33
N SER A 374 7.18 9.68 48.73
CA SER A 374 7.54 9.44 50.11
C SER A 374 7.74 10.77 50.84
N THR A 375 6.75 11.20 51.61
CA THR A 375 6.96 12.07 52.77
C THR A 375 6.12 11.56 53.95
N ASN A 376 6.83 11.29 55.04
CA ASN A 376 6.30 10.87 56.34
C ASN A 376 5.15 11.76 56.82
N ASN A 377 4.06 11.16 57.33
CA ASN A 377 3.63 11.32 58.72
C ASN A 377 2.42 10.45 59.09
N LYS A 378 2.45 9.97 60.33
CA LYS A 378 1.46 9.13 61.01
C LYS A 378 0.12 9.85 61.22
N SER A 379 -1.01 9.16 61.01
CA SER A 379 -2.14 8.94 61.97
C SER A 379 -3.41 8.45 61.26
N PRO A 380 -4.29 7.65 61.91
CA PRO A 380 -5.41 6.98 61.26
C PRO A 380 -6.68 7.85 61.28
N VAL A 381 -7.37 7.99 60.15
CA VAL A 381 -8.71 8.59 60.09
C VAL A 381 -9.66 7.62 59.39
N ARG A 382 -10.77 7.36 60.06
CA ARG A 382 -11.85 6.43 59.69
C ARG A 382 -12.50 6.83 58.37
N VAL A 383 -12.60 5.89 57.43
CA VAL A 383 -13.39 6.04 56.21
C VAL A 383 -14.82 5.60 56.51
N ALA A 384 -15.76 6.52 56.32
CA ALA A 384 -17.19 6.24 56.30
C ALA A 384 -17.55 5.51 54.99
N GLU A 385 -18.29 4.41 55.12
CA GLU A 385 -18.87 3.65 54.01
C GLU A 385 -19.91 4.49 53.26
N LEU A 386 -19.78 4.55 51.94
CA LEU A 386 -20.86 4.92 51.02
C LEU A 386 -21.02 3.79 49.99
N ASP A 387 -22.25 3.30 49.96
CA ASP A 387 -22.81 2.11 49.34
C ASP A 387 -22.87 2.19 47.79
N PRO A 388 -22.48 1.16 47.02
CA PRO A 388 -22.83 1.03 45.61
C PRO A 388 -23.95 -0.01 45.40
N GLN A 389 -25.20 0.45 45.39
CA GLN A 389 -26.36 -0.32 44.94
C GLN A 389 -26.60 -0.12 43.44
N THR A 390 -26.22 -1.11 42.63
CA THR A 390 -27.02 -1.52 41.46
C THR A 390 -26.59 -2.93 41.04
N SER A 391 -27.14 -3.94 41.71
CA SER A 391 -26.98 -5.35 41.32
C SER A 391 -28.17 -5.81 40.48
N LEU A 392 -27.88 -6.57 39.42
CA LEU A 392 -28.88 -7.21 38.54
C LEU A 392 -29.88 -8.09 39.33
N PRO A 393 -31.08 -8.36 38.79
CA PRO A 393 -32.13 -9.07 39.52
C PRO A 393 -31.70 -10.53 39.78
N LYS A 394 -31.51 -10.86 41.05
CA LYS A 394 -31.28 -12.24 41.51
C LYS A 394 -32.56 -13.05 41.30
N THR A 395 -32.50 -14.10 40.49
CA THR A 395 -33.63 -15.02 40.28
C THR A 395 -33.88 -15.87 41.52
N LEU A 396 -35.12 -16.34 41.71
CA LEU A 396 -35.53 -17.21 42.83
C LEU A 396 -34.64 -18.46 42.96
N LEU A 397 -34.12 -18.97 41.84
CA LEU A 397 -33.20 -20.12 41.81
C LEU A 397 -31.81 -19.83 42.41
N SER A 398 -31.30 -18.60 42.28
CA SER A 398 -30.01 -18.18 42.87
C SER A 398 -30.05 -18.02 44.40
N GLN A 399 -31.24 -18.03 45.00
CA GLN A 399 -31.44 -18.00 46.45
C GLN A 399 -31.57 -19.41 47.06
N SER A 400 -31.78 -20.44 46.24
CA SER A 400 -32.15 -21.79 46.67
C SER A 400 -31.09 -22.88 46.42
N PHE A 401 -30.01 -22.57 45.71
CA PHE A 401 -28.88 -23.49 45.49
C PHE A 401 -27.57 -22.79 45.86
N ASP A 402 -26.53 -23.59 46.17
CA ASP A 402 -25.17 -23.09 46.34
C ASP A 402 -24.82 -22.18 45.16
N THR A 403 -24.76 -20.87 45.42
CA THR A 403 -24.10 -19.96 44.49
C THR A 403 -22.65 -20.44 44.42
N PRO A 404 -22.11 -20.79 43.23
CA PRO A 404 -20.68 -20.91 43.10
C PRO A 404 -20.11 -19.65 43.72
N LYS A 405 -19.21 -19.78 44.70
CA LYS A 405 -18.35 -18.66 45.05
C LYS A 405 -17.55 -18.41 43.79
N ASP A 406 -18.04 -17.52 42.95
CA ASP A 406 -17.23 -16.83 41.97
C ASP A 406 -16.21 -16.08 42.80
N ASN A 407 -15.12 -16.80 43.14
CA ASN A 407 -13.83 -16.21 43.41
C ASN A 407 -13.33 -15.64 42.08
N PHE A 408 -14.11 -14.75 41.46
CA PHE A 408 -13.60 -13.83 40.46
C PHE A 408 -12.67 -12.91 41.24
N LYS A 409 -11.38 -13.28 41.27
CA LYS A 409 -10.31 -12.35 41.62
C LYS A 409 -10.36 -11.22 40.61
N LEU A 410 -11.16 -10.19 40.91
CA LEU A 410 -11.26 -8.97 40.13
C LEU A 410 -10.08 -8.06 40.50
N SER A 411 -8.85 -8.51 40.27
CA SER A 411 -7.66 -7.68 40.09
C SER A 411 -6.45 -8.57 39.80
N THR A 412 -6.46 -9.26 38.67
CA THR A 412 -5.22 -9.86 38.17
C THR A 412 -4.32 -8.69 37.74
N THR A 413 -3.16 -8.55 38.37
CA THR A 413 -2.17 -7.56 37.91
C THR A 413 -1.82 -7.86 36.44
N PRO A 414 -1.46 -6.87 35.60
CA PRO A 414 -1.11 -7.13 34.20
C PRO A 414 -0.03 -8.21 34.00
N TYR A 415 0.82 -8.43 35.00
CA TYR A 415 1.81 -9.51 35.01
C TYR A 415 1.22 -10.88 35.30
N GLU A 416 0.33 -11.00 36.30
CA GLU A 416 -0.38 -12.25 36.56
C GLU A 416 -1.25 -12.65 35.35
N GLU A 417 -1.82 -11.67 34.64
CA GLU A 417 -2.59 -11.88 33.40
C GLU A 417 -1.70 -12.52 32.32
N LEU A 418 -0.47 -12.04 32.16
CA LEU A 418 0.49 -12.60 31.21
C LEU A 418 0.91 -14.03 31.60
N GLU A 419 1.20 -14.28 32.88
CA GLU A 419 1.58 -15.62 33.37
C GLU A 419 0.43 -16.62 33.18
N GLU A 420 -0.81 -16.23 33.48
CA GLU A 420 -2.00 -17.04 33.23
C GLU A 420 -2.22 -17.31 31.74
N TYR A 421 -2.01 -16.31 30.87
CA TYR A 421 -2.07 -16.51 29.42
C TYR A 421 -0.99 -17.49 28.94
N MET A 422 0.24 -17.39 29.45
CA MET A 422 1.32 -18.32 29.10
C MET A 422 1.01 -19.75 29.51
N ALA A 423 0.42 -19.96 30.69
CA ALA A 423 0.02 -21.26 31.21
C ALA A 423 -1.18 -21.89 30.49
N LEU A 424 -1.94 -21.11 29.72
CA LEU A 424 -3.16 -21.58 29.06
C LEU A 424 -2.86 -22.60 27.95
N ASN A 425 -3.39 -23.81 28.01
CA ASN A 425 -3.21 -24.78 26.91
C ASN A 425 -4.44 -24.76 25.99
N VAL A 426 -4.41 -23.91 24.96
CA VAL A 426 -5.45 -23.86 23.91
C VAL A 426 -4.86 -24.33 22.59
N ARG A 427 -5.58 -25.24 21.94
CA ARG A 427 -5.31 -25.60 20.54
C ARG A 427 -6.32 -24.84 19.68
N LEU A 428 -5.85 -23.78 19.03
CA LEU A 428 -6.57 -23.15 17.92
C LEU A 428 -6.01 -23.71 16.61
N SER A 429 -6.90 -24.08 15.71
CA SER A 429 -6.60 -24.33 14.30
C SER A 429 -6.35 -23.01 13.56
N GLU A 430 -5.68 -23.05 12.41
CA GLU A 430 -5.53 -21.89 11.51
C GLU A 430 -6.87 -21.32 11.02
N ASN A 431 -7.92 -22.14 11.02
CA ASN A 431 -9.27 -21.72 10.60
C ASN A 431 -10.08 -21.08 11.73
N ASP A 432 -9.64 -21.20 12.98
CA ASP A 432 -10.36 -20.64 14.10
C ASP A 432 -10.23 -19.11 14.13
N ASP A 433 -11.30 -18.44 14.54
CA ASP A 433 -11.31 -16.99 14.62
C ASP A 433 -10.59 -16.52 15.89
N ILE A 434 -9.41 -15.93 15.70
CA ILE A 434 -8.62 -15.37 16.78
C ILE A 434 -9.31 -14.21 17.50
N PHE A 435 -10.17 -13.44 16.81
CA PHE A 435 -10.96 -12.40 17.46
C PHE A 435 -12.00 -13.01 18.39
N LEU A 436 -12.65 -14.11 17.99
CA LEU A 436 -13.58 -14.84 18.85
C LEU A 436 -12.90 -15.36 20.11
N PHE A 437 -11.66 -15.88 19.99
CA PHE A 437 -10.87 -16.26 21.15
C PHE A 437 -10.68 -15.09 22.13
N TRP A 438 -10.23 -13.94 21.64
CA TRP A 438 -9.95 -12.77 22.49
C TRP A 438 -11.23 -12.16 23.09
N LEU A 439 -12.34 -12.14 22.35
CA LEU A 439 -13.64 -11.70 22.88
C LEU A 439 -14.11 -12.57 24.05
N ASN A 440 -13.96 -13.89 23.93
CA ASN A 440 -14.33 -14.83 24.99
C ASN A 440 -13.44 -14.70 26.24
N HIS A 441 -12.22 -14.17 26.09
CA HIS A 441 -11.26 -14.00 27.18
C HIS A 441 -11.06 -12.55 27.63
N ARG A 442 -11.82 -11.58 27.08
CA ARG A 442 -11.65 -10.14 27.36
C ARG A 442 -11.79 -9.79 28.84
N THR A 443 -12.65 -10.50 29.58
CA THR A 443 -12.87 -10.28 31.02
C THR A 443 -11.75 -10.87 31.86
N LYS A 444 -11.13 -11.95 31.38
CA LYS A 444 -10.02 -12.62 32.04
C LYS A 444 -8.69 -11.91 31.77
N PHE A 445 -8.51 -11.41 30.55
CA PHE A 445 -7.29 -10.79 30.07
C PHE A 445 -7.57 -9.38 29.49
N PRO A 446 -7.97 -8.41 30.32
CA PRO A 446 -8.37 -7.08 29.85
C PRO A 446 -7.20 -6.26 29.30
N THR A 447 -5.99 -6.37 29.86
CA THR A 447 -4.85 -5.55 29.42
C THR A 447 -4.25 -6.09 28.12
N LEU A 448 -4.14 -7.42 28.00
CA LEU A 448 -3.72 -8.11 26.78
C LEU A 448 -4.74 -7.91 25.67
N PHE A 449 -6.04 -7.93 25.98
CA PHE A 449 -7.09 -7.63 25.01
C PHE A 449 -6.90 -6.23 24.39
N ASN A 450 -6.58 -5.22 25.19
CA ASN A 450 -6.29 -3.87 24.66
C ASN A 450 -5.06 -3.87 23.74
N ILE A 451 -4.00 -4.62 24.07
CA ILE A 451 -2.81 -4.75 23.19
C ILE A 451 -3.20 -5.42 21.87
N VAL A 452 -4.04 -6.46 21.93
CA VAL A 452 -4.55 -7.15 20.74
C VAL A 452 -5.37 -6.19 19.89
N GLN A 453 -6.30 -5.44 20.47
CA GLN A 453 -7.15 -4.48 19.76
C GLN A 453 -6.31 -3.42 19.03
N ASP A 454 -5.23 -2.93 19.64
CA ASP A 454 -4.34 -1.96 19.01
C ASP A 454 -3.50 -2.59 17.88
N PHE A 455 -2.85 -3.72 18.15
CA PHE A 455 -1.83 -4.25 17.25
C PHE A 455 -2.40 -5.11 16.14
N TYR A 456 -3.49 -5.85 16.37
CA TYR A 456 -4.09 -6.70 15.33
C TYR A 456 -4.81 -5.89 14.26
N ALA A 457 -5.09 -4.61 14.52
CA ALA A 457 -5.59 -3.67 13.52
C ALA A 457 -4.54 -3.34 12.45
N ILE A 458 -3.24 -3.49 12.75
CA ILE A 458 -2.16 -3.19 11.82
C ILE A 458 -2.15 -4.23 10.70
N PRO A 459 -2.24 -3.83 9.42
CA PRO A 459 -2.16 -4.79 8.31
C PRO A 459 -0.70 -5.16 8.01
N ALA A 460 -0.47 -6.40 7.58
CA ALA A 460 0.83 -6.85 7.08
C ALA A 460 1.16 -6.30 5.67
N SER A 461 0.16 -5.77 4.96
CA SER A 461 0.29 -5.28 3.59
C SER A 461 -0.47 -3.99 3.32
N ASN A 462 -0.07 -3.27 2.27
CA ASN A 462 -0.74 -2.07 1.75
C ASN A 462 -1.80 -2.39 0.67
N THR A 463 -2.13 -3.67 0.46
CA THR A 463 -2.98 -4.14 -0.66
C THR A 463 -4.38 -3.55 -0.65
N THR A 464 -4.93 -3.20 0.51
CA THR A 464 -6.24 -2.57 0.64
C THR A 464 -6.32 -1.27 -0.16
N VAL A 465 -5.29 -0.43 -0.05
CA VAL A 465 -5.19 0.84 -0.79
C VAL A 465 -5.04 0.56 -2.29
N GLU A 466 -4.27 -0.45 -2.67
CA GLU A 466 -4.05 -0.81 -4.08
C GLU A 466 -5.27 -1.44 -4.76
N ARG A 467 -6.08 -2.22 -4.03
CA ARG A 467 -7.37 -2.74 -4.51
C ARG A 467 -8.36 -1.61 -4.76
N LEU A 468 -8.39 -0.61 -3.88
CA LEU A 468 -9.20 0.58 -4.08
C LEU A 468 -8.74 1.36 -5.30
N PHE A 469 -7.43 1.50 -5.50
CA PHE A 469 -6.90 2.08 -6.72
C PHE A 469 -7.23 1.25 -7.96
N SER A 470 -7.19 -0.07 -7.89
CA SER A 470 -7.45 -0.96 -9.02
C SER A 470 -8.92 -0.98 -9.42
N SER A 471 -9.83 -1.06 -8.44
CA SER A 471 -11.28 -0.97 -8.66
C SER A 471 -11.70 0.42 -9.15
N SER A 472 -11.09 1.46 -8.57
CA SER A 472 -11.33 2.83 -8.99
C SER A 472 -10.55 3.23 -10.22
N LYS A 473 -9.61 2.40 -10.72
CA LYS A 473 -8.82 2.69 -11.92
C LYS A 473 -9.73 2.90 -13.12
N ASN A 474 -10.81 2.13 -13.23
CA ASN A 474 -11.80 2.35 -14.28
C ASN A 474 -12.43 3.74 -14.13
N THR A 475 -12.81 4.13 -12.91
CA THR A 475 -13.40 5.45 -12.62
C THR A 475 -12.41 6.63 -12.71
N ILE A 476 -11.13 6.42 -12.39
CA ILE A 476 -10.06 7.42 -12.30
C ILE A 476 -9.33 7.58 -13.65
N THR A 477 -9.22 6.50 -14.43
CA THR A 477 -8.38 6.44 -15.63
C THR A 477 -9.11 6.09 -16.93
N ASP A 478 -10.40 5.72 -16.92
CA ASP A 478 -11.12 5.57 -18.19
C ASP A 478 -11.22 6.92 -18.92
N LYS A 479 -11.03 6.83 -20.23
CA LYS A 479 -10.91 7.93 -21.20
C LYS A 479 -12.17 8.79 -21.35
N GLY A 480 -13.05 8.88 -20.35
CA GLY A 480 -14.28 9.66 -20.41
C GLY A 480 -14.54 10.58 -19.20
N THR A 481 -13.98 10.30 -18.02
CA THR A 481 -14.36 11.03 -16.79
C THR A 481 -13.18 11.22 -15.86
N ARG A 482 -12.36 12.27 -16.10
CA ARG A 482 -11.45 12.75 -15.05
C ARG A 482 -12.27 13.45 -13.97
N LEU A 483 -12.70 12.68 -12.97
CA LEU A 483 -13.24 13.23 -11.73
C LEU A 483 -12.08 13.93 -10.99
N GLY A 484 -12.26 15.18 -10.57
CA GLY A 484 -11.24 15.87 -9.77
C GLY A 484 -10.96 15.10 -8.48
N THR A 485 -9.75 15.24 -7.92
CA THR A 485 -9.29 14.52 -6.71
C THR A 485 -10.30 14.57 -5.57
N GLU A 486 -10.97 15.70 -5.35
CA GLU A 486 -12.05 15.80 -4.36
C GLU A 486 -13.24 14.88 -4.64
N LYS A 487 -13.69 14.79 -5.91
CA LYS A 487 -14.82 13.93 -6.29
C LYS A 487 -14.43 12.46 -6.19
N ILE A 488 -13.19 12.11 -6.51
CA ILE A 488 -12.64 10.77 -6.31
C ILE A 488 -12.64 10.42 -4.83
N ASN A 489 -12.16 11.31 -3.96
CA ASN A 489 -12.16 11.09 -2.51
C ASN A 489 -13.58 10.92 -1.97
N LYS A 490 -14.53 11.74 -2.41
CA LYS A 490 -15.95 11.61 -2.04
C LYS A 490 -16.54 10.27 -2.52
N LEU A 491 -16.23 9.83 -3.74
CA LEU A 491 -16.70 8.55 -4.28
C LEU A 491 -16.10 7.34 -3.56
N LEU A 492 -14.78 7.34 -3.32
CA LEU A 492 -14.09 6.30 -2.56
C LEU A 492 -14.64 6.18 -1.14
N PHE A 493 -14.86 7.32 -0.48
CA PHE A 493 -15.44 7.37 0.85
C PHE A 493 -16.88 6.83 0.87
N LEU A 494 -17.72 7.24 -0.09
CA LEU A 494 -19.10 6.77 -0.19
C LEU A 494 -19.19 5.27 -0.52
N GLN A 495 -18.34 4.77 -1.42
CA GLN A 495 -18.30 3.35 -1.77
C GLN A 495 -18.01 2.48 -0.55
N LYS A 496 -16.99 2.84 0.24
CA LYS A 496 -16.65 2.07 1.44
C LYS A 496 -17.69 2.23 2.56
N LYS A 497 -18.28 3.42 2.71
CA LYS A 497 -19.37 3.64 3.67
C LYS A 497 -20.61 2.82 3.32
N SER A 498 -20.92 2.63 2.03
CA SER A 498 -22.02 1.76 1.59
C SER A 498 -21.79 0.31 2.02
N GLU A 499 -20.59 -0.24 1.84
CA GLU A 499 -20.22 -1.60 2.28
C GLU A 499 -20.32 -1.76 3.81
N LEU A 500 -20.02 -0.71 4.58
CA LEU A 500 -20.15 -0.70 6.04
C LEU A 500 -21.61 -0.62 6.52
N ILE A 501 -22.51 -0.04 5.73
CA ILE A 501 -23.94 0.04 6.05
C ILE A 501 -24.64 -1.28 5.72
N GLU A 502 -24.29 -1.91 4.60
CA GLU A 502 -24.87 -3.20 4.18
C GLU A 502 -24.47 -4.37 5.10
N THR A 503 -23.35 -4.27 5.82
CA THR A 503 -22.92 -5.28 6.81
C THR A 503 -23.56 -5.12 8.20
N ASN A 504 -24.46 -4.14 8.37
CA ASN A 504 -25.20 -3.88 9.62
C ASN A 504 -26.73 -3.96 9.44
N CYS A 505 -27.23 -4.42 8.28
CA CYS A 505 -28.61 -4.88 8.06
C CYS A 505 -28.59 -6.40 7.89
#